data_AF-A0A971AKN3-F1
#
_entry.id   AF-A0A971AKN3-F1
#
_cell.length_a   1.000
_cell.length_b   1.000
_cell.length_c   1.000
_cell.angle_alpha   90.00
_cell.angle_beta   90.00
_cell.angle_gamma   90.00
#
_symmetry.space_group_name_H-M   'P 1'
#
loop_
_entity.id
_entity.type
_entity.pdbx_description
1 polymer ?
#
loop_
_entity_poly.entity_id
_entity_poly.type
_entity_poly.pdbx_seq_one_letter_code
_entity_poly.pdbx_strand_id
1 'polypeptide(L)'
;MTYALIENEMVSNLIWLYEGNADDFPSAVPIGERSVMIGDHYADGVFTRDGEALLTPLEEAEHTICALDEMVVELEYQNVLLELGLLA
;
A
#
# COMPACT_ATOMS: atom_id res chain seq x y z
N MET A 1 -15.68 -9.31 9.40
CA MET A 1 -14.58 -8.44 8.90
C MET A 1 -15.11 -7.64 7.71
N THR A 2 -14.40 -6.60 7.27
CA THR A 2 -14.75 -5.88 6.04
C THR A 2 -14.13 -6.57 4.83
N TYR A 3 -14.91 -6.70 3.77
CA TYR A 3 -14.51 -7.31 2.50
C TYR A 3 -14.83 -6.35 1.35
N ALA A 4 -14.02 -6.40 0.30
CA ALA A 4 -14.28 -5.77 -0.97
C ALA A 4 -14.95 -6.77 -1.91
N LEU A 5 -16.07 -6.39 -2.52
CA LEU A 5 -16.64 -7.15 -3.63
C LEU A 5 -15.94 -6.74 -4.92
N ILE A 6 -15.40 -7.73 -5.64
CA ILE A 6 -14.64 -7.52 -6.87
C ILE A 6 -15.49 -7.89 -8.09
N GLU A 7 -15.64 -6.95 -9.01
CA GLU A 7 -16.30 -7.15 -10.30
C GLU A 7 -15.43 -6.56 -11.41
N ASN A 8 -15.08 -7.37 -12.42
CA ASN A 8 -14.17 -6.97 -13.50
C ASN A 8 -12.86 -6.33 -12.97
N GLU A 9 -12.24 -6.97 -11.98
CA GLU A 9 -10.99 -6.53 -11.34
C GLU A 9 -11.11 -5.17 -10.61
N MET A 10 -12.33 -4.68 -10.37
CA MET A 10 -12.57 -3.42 -9.67
C MET A 10 -13.41 -3.66 -8.41
N VAL A 11 -13.11 -2.92 -7.35
CA VAL A 11 -13.91 -2.92 -6.12
C VAL A 11 -15.24 -2.24 -6.41
N SER A 12 -16.32 -3.03 -6.46
CA SER A 12 -17.69 -2.54 -6.72
C SER A 12 -18.43 -2.14 -5.44
N ASN A 13 -18.08 -2.75 -4.30
CA ASN A 13 -18.71 -2.48 -3.01
C ASN A 13 -17.81 -2.88 -1.84
N LEU A 14 -18.11 -2.36 -0.65
CA LEU A 14 -17.54 -2.77 0.63
C LEU A 14 -18.64 -3.32 1.53
N ILE A 15 -18.45 -4.55 2.01
CA ILE A 15 -19.43 -5.23 2.85
C ILE A 15 -18.79 -5.69 4.15
N TRP A 16 -19.62 -5.80 5.19
CA TRP A 16 -19.25 -6.58 6.35
C TRP A 16 -19.69 -8.03 6.14
N LEU A 17 -18.78 -8.98 6.32
CA LEU A 17 -19.06 -10.40 6.18
C LEU A 17 -18.49 -11.16 7.38
N TYR A 18 -19.26 -12.11 7.90
CA TYR A 18 -18.74 -13.09 8.86
C TYR A 18 -17.85 -14.08 8.13
N GLU A 19 -16.63 -14.31 8.63
CA GLU A 19 -15.61 -15.10 7.94
C GLU A 19 -16.05 -16.54 7.64
N GLY A 20 -16.83 -17.15 8.53
CA GLY A 20 -17.38 -18.49 8.29
C GLY A 20 -18.42 -18.56 7.15
N ASN A 21 -18.83 -17.42 6.59
CA ASN A 21 -19.68 -17.35 5.40
C ASN A 21 -18.91 -16.91 4.15
N ALA A 22 -17.59 -16.72 4.20
CA ALA A 22 -16.80 -16.22 3.07
C ALA A 22 -16.91 -17.11 1.82
N ASP A 23 -17.02 -18.43 2.00
CA ASP A 23 -17.14 -19.41 0.91
C ASP A 23 -18.39 -19.21 0.04
N ASP A 24 -19.45 -18.59 0.57
CA ASP A 24 -20.68 -18.29 -0.17
C ASP A 24 -20.53 -17.04 -1.08
N PHE A 25 -19.44 -16.27 -0.92
CA PHE A 25 -19.18 -15.01 -1.61
C PHE A 25 -17.80 -15.03 -2.29
N PRO A 26 -17.60 -15.78 -3.38
CA PRO A 26 -16.28 -15.98 -3.99
C PRO A 26 -15.66 -14.71 -4.57
N SER A 27 -16.44 -13.65 -4.80
CA SER A 27 -15.95 -12.32 -5.22
C SER A 27 -15.60 -11.40 -4.05
N ALA A 28 -15.83 -11.82 -2.79
CA ALA A 28 -15.51 -11.04 -1.61
C ALA A 28 -14.06 -11.31 -1.18
N VAL A 29 -13.24 -10.27 -1.18
CA VAL A 29 -11.83 -10.31 -0.78
C VAL A 29 -11.66 -9.56 0.54
N PRO A 30 -11.03 -10.15 1.58
CA PRO A 30 -10.79 -9.44 2.84
C PRO A 30 -9.82 -8.28 2.63
N ILE A 31 -10.16 -7.09 3.13
CA ILE A 31 -9.33 -5.89 2.91
C ILE A 31 -8.21 -5.73 3.97
N GLY A 32 -8.34 -6.42 5.11
CA GLY A 32 -7.41 -6.27 6.23
C GLY A 32 -7.38 -4.83 6.76
N GLU A 33 -6.17 -4.27 6.90
CA GLU A 33 -5.94 -2.90 7.34
C GLU A 33 -5.80 -1.90 6.18
N ARG A 34 -5.99 -2.34 4.93
CA ARG A 34 -5.83 -1.49 3.76
C ARG A 34 -7.01 -0.53 3.64
N SER A 35 -6.71 0.71 3.26
CA SER A 35 -7.70 1.76 3.00
C SER A 35 -8.38 1.61 1.63
N VAL A 36 -8.99 0.44 1.41
CA VAL A 36 -9.70 0.08 0.17
C VAL A 36 -10.99 0.90 0.05
N MET A 37 -11.28 1.37 -1.15
CA MET A 37 -12.44 2.14 -1.55
C MET A 37 -13.07 1.55 -2.83
N ILE A 38 -14.33 1.89 -3.06
CA ILE A 38 -15.01 1.57 -4.32
C ILE A 38 -14.27 2.27 -5.46
N GLY A 39 -13.98 1.53 -6.53
CA GLY A 39 -13.21 2.00 -7.68
C GLY A 39 -11.71 1.66 -7.63
N ASP A 40 -11.20 1.12 -6.53
CA ASP A 40 -9.85 0.55 -6.52
C ASP A 40 -9.79 -0.69 -7.40
N HIS A 41 -8.61 -0.97 -7.96
CA HIS A 41 -8.37 -2.16 -8.76
C HIS A 41 -7.87 -3.31 -7.86
N TYR A 42 -8.21 -4.54 -8.20
CA TYR A 42 -7.73 -5.74 -7.53
C TYR A 42 -7.34 -6.80 -8.56
N ALA A 43 -6.05 -7.11 -8.59
CA ALA A 43 -5.47 -8.16 -9.41
C ALA A 43 -4.35 -8.86 -8.65
N ASP A 44 -4.20 -10.17 -8.85
CA ASP A 44 -3.11 -10.98 -8.30
C ASP A 44 -2.88 -10.83 -6.78
N GLY A 45 -3.95 -10.60 -6.02
CA GLY A 45 -3.88 -10.44 -4.56
C GLY A 45 -3.55 -9.03 -4.07
N VAL A 46 -3.43 -8.05 -4.97
CA VAL A 46 -3.01 -6.69 -4.67
C VAL A 46 -4.12 -5.70 -4.99
N PHE A 47 -4.44 -4.84 -4.02
CA PHE A 47 -5.28 -3.67 -4.26
C PHE A 47 -4.42 -2.51 -4.76
N THR A 48 -4.86 -1.81 -5.79
CA THR A 48 -4.18 -0.62 -6.30
C THR A 48 -5.13 0.56 -6.49
N ARG A 49 -4.61 1.77 -6.32
CA ARG A 49 -5.29 3.03 -6.62
C ARG A 49 -4.37 3.90 -7.47
N ASP A 50 -4.88 4.38 -8.60
CA ASP A 50 -4.11 5.19 -9.56
C ASP A 50 -2.79 4.54 -10.02
N GLY A 51 -2.74 3.20 -10.03
CA GLY A 51 -1.57 2.40 -10.40
C GLY A 51 -0.63 2.05 -9.24
N GLU A 52 -0.84 2.62 -8.05
CA GLU A 52 -0.01 2.39 -6.85
C GLU A 52 -0.64 1.34 -5.93
N ALA A 53 0.20 0.51 -5.29
CA ALA A 53 -0.28 -0.48 -4.34
C ALA A 53 -0.82 0.16 -3.06
N LEU A 54 -1.98 -0.32 -2.60
CA LEU A 54 -2.53 0.07 -1.30
C LEU A 54 -1.82 -0.69 -0.20
N LEU A 55 -0.99 0.05 0.52
CA LEU A 55 -0.27 -0.42 1.68
C LEU A 55 -1.16 -0.41 2.93
N THR A 56 -0.84 -1.28 3.87
CA THR A 56 -1.30 -1.16 5.26
C THR A 56 -0.57 -0.01 5.96
N PRO A 57 -1.09 0.51 7.07
CA PRO A 57 -0.40 1.57 7.82
C PRO A 57 1.02 1.20 8.26
N LEU A 58 1.28 -0.08 8.54
CA LEU A 58 2.62 -0.57 8.87
C LEU A 58 3.53 -0.54 7.64
N GLU A 59 3.07 -1.08 6.50
CA GLU A 59 3.83 -1.05 5.24
C GLU A 59 4.11 0.39 4.79
N GLU A 60 3.17 1.34 4.96
CA GLU A 60 3.40 2.77 4.70
C GLU A 60 4.49 3.36 5.60
N ALA A 61 4.49 3.01 6.89
CA ALA A 61 5.49 3.46 7.84
C ALA A 61 6.87 2.89 7.50
N GLU A 62 6.97 1.61 7.18
CA GLU A 62 8.21 0.94 6.76
C GLU A 62 8.76 1.55 5.45
N HIS A 63 7.88 1.79 4.47
CA HIS A 63 8.24 2.47 3.22
C HIS A 63 8.78 3.88 3.48
N THR A 64 8.14 4.62 4.38
CA THR A 64 8.57 5.98 4.76
C THR A 64 9.93 5.96 5.47
N ILE A 65 10.15 5.02 6.40
CA ILE A 65 11.43 4.86 7.10
C ILE A 65 12.55 4.54 6.09
N CYS A 66 12.32 3.60 5.18
CA CYS A 66 13.28 3.24 4.14
C CYS A 66 13.67 4.46 3.29
N ALA A 67 12.68 5.23 2.82
CA ALA A 67 12.92 6.44 2.05
C ALA A 67 13.70 7.51 2.83
N LEU A 68 13.41 7.68 4.12
CA LEU A 68 14.13 8.61 4.99
C LEU A 68 15.58 8.17 5.23
N ASP A 69 15.83 6.88 5.45
CA ASP A 69 17.16 6.32 5.63
C ASP A 69 18.03 6.55 4.38
N GLU A 70 17.48 6.37 3.18
CA GLU A 70 18.17 6.68 1.91
C GLU A 70 18.52 8.18 1.81
N MET A 71 17.58 9.06 2.16
CA MET A 71 17.81 10.50 2.14
C MET A 71 18.86 10.94 3.15
N VAL A 72 18.93 10.30 4.33
CA VAL A 72 19.96 10.58 5.33
C VAL A 72 21.34 10.24 4.79
N VAL A 73 21.50 9.07 4.16
CA VAL A 73 22.79 8.66 3.56
C VAL A 73 23.23 9.66 2.48
N GLU A 74 22.32 10.10 1.64
CA GLU A 74 22.61 11.11 0.62
C GLU A 74 23.06 12.44 1.27
N LEU A 75 22.35 12.92 2.29
CA LEU A 75 22.71 14.13 3.01
C LEU A 75 24.08 14.02 3.70
N GLU A 76 24.39 12.89 4.31
CA GLU A 76 25.70 12.63 4.91
C GLU A 76 26.81 12.68 3.86
N TYR A 77 26.59 12.06 2.69
CA TYR A 77 27.54 12.13 1.58
C TYR A 77 27.76 13.58 1.10
N GLN A 78 26.69 14.36 0.91
CA GLN A 78 26.79 15.77 0.53
C GLN A 78 27.57 16.58 1.59
N ASN A 79 27.33 16.34 2.88
CA ASN A 79 28.08 17.01 3.95
C ASN A 79 29.58 16.68 3.88
N VAL A 80 29.94 15.42 3.68
CA VAL A 80 31.35 15.01 3.53
C VAL A 80 31.99 15.69 2.33
N LEU A 81 31.33 15.73 1.18
CA LEU A 81 31.85 16.43 0.00
C LEU A 81 32.03 17.93 0.25
N LEU A 82 31.09 18.56 0.95
CA LEU A 82 31.17 19.98 1.29
C LEU A 82 32.36 20.26 2.23
N GLU A 83 32.54 19.43 3.26
CA GLU A 83 33.67 19.55 4.20
C GLU A 83 35.03 19.38 3.51
N LEU A 84 35.10 18.52 2.50
CA LEU A 84 36.30 18.31 1.69
C LEU A 84 36.49 19.35 0.59
N GLY A 85 35.55 20.30 0.43
CA GLY A 85 35.57 21.30 -0.64
C GLY A 85 35.42 20.71 -2.05
N LEU A 86 34.78 19.54 -2.15
CA LEU A 86 34.54 18.80 -3.39
C LEU A 86 33.14 19.06 -3.98
N LEU A 87 32.29 19.80 -3.27
CA LEU A 87 30.98 20.24 -3.71
C LEU A 87 31.10 21.67 -4.26
N ALA A 88 30.73 21.86 -5.54
CA ALA A 88 30.91 23.12 -6.29
C ALA A 88 29.87 24.18 -5.98
#